data_AF-A0A9N8DXK3-F1
#
_entry.id   AF-A0A9N8DXK3-F1
#
_cell.length_a   1.000
_cell.length_b   1.000
_cell.length_c   1.000
_cell.angle_alpha   90.00
_cell.angle_beta   90.00
_cell.angle_gamma   90.00
#
_symmetry.space_group_name_H-M   'P 1'
#
loop_
_entity.id
_entity.type
_entity.pdbx_description
1 polymer ?
#
loop_
_entity_poly.entity_id
_entity_poly.type
_entity_poly.pdbx_seq_one_letter_code
_entity_poly.pdbx_strand_id
1 'polypeptide(L)'
;MAQAKLKSCLKQKGVSSKPKRDLQWAQELMASWVYPAREDDILWMDPDEFFDLKKASRLFAKQWRLNGFTVLLKDTYEHPRSDAQRVLNAFVQLEGNDCGRGMERRGSKQHGEERTYLKKRAIQAVLLHQRRLLVRGADMDELWEELGDVSNDYTRTAKIFARRIAKADENAVHFPDPESGYSVLEELRAQNQNGRRPMMPPMRRGSEKGVNVA
;
A
#
# COMPACT_ATOMS: atom_id res chain seq x y z
N MET A 1 26.27 62.63 40.20
CA MET A 1 27.24 61.81 40.96
C MET A 1 26.78 60.35 40.87
N ALA A 2 27.05 59.65 39.78
CA ALA A 2 28.32 58.97 39.47
C ALA A 2 28.76 57.99 40.56
N GLN A 3 28.79 56.70 40.18
CA GLN A 3 29.53 55.59 40.78
C GLN A 3 28.99 55.00 42.10
N ALA A 4 28.30 53.86 42.01
CA ALA A 4 28.73 52.62 42.67
C ALA A 4 27.68 51.51 42.50
N LYS A 5 28.08 50.44 41.80
CA LYS A 5 27.84 49.00 42.09
C LYS A 5 27.70 48.19 40.80
N LEU A 6 28.80 48.19 40.04
CA LEU A 6 29.09 47.24 38.98
C LEU A 6 30.14 46.26 39.52
N LYS A 7 29.74 45.35 40.42
CA LYS A 7 30.55 44.20 40.86
C LYS A 7 29.65 43.07 41.34
N SER A 8 29.48 42.04 40.52
CA SER A 8 29.35 40.63 40.94
C SER A 8 28.99 39.74 39.73
N CYS A 9 29.83 39.74 38.69
CA CYS A 9 29.84 38.67 37.70
C CYS A 9 31.02 37.75 38.04
N LEU A 10 30.86 36.82 38.99
CA LEU A 10 31.77 35.70 39.14
C LEU A 10 31.09 34.54 39.90
N LYS A 11 30.92 33.44 39.17
CA LYS A 11 30.83 32.04 39.60
C LYS A 11 29.73 31.67 40.62
N GLN A 12 28.66 31.10 40.09
CA GLN A 12 28.06 29.91 40.70
C GLN A 12 28.20 28.71 39.74
N LYS A 13 29.20 27.86 40.02
CA LYS A 13 29.19 26.47 39.54
C LYS A 13 28.19 25.73 40.45
N GLY A 14 26.96 25.58 39.99
CA GLY A 14 25.90 24.85 40.70
C GLY A 14 25.21 23.90 39.73
N VAL A 15 25.51 22.60 39.91
CA VAL A 15 24.79 21.40 39.46
C VAL A 15 23.72 21.61 38.37
N SER A 16 24.07 21.33 37.11
CA SER A 16 23.09 21.20 36.03
C SER A 16 22.41 19.82 36.07
N SER A 17 21.56 19.57 37.06
CA SER A 17 20.59 18.48 36.93
C SER A 17 19.43 19.02 36.10
N LYS A 18 19.47 18.79 34.78
CA LYS A 18 18.32 19.05 33.92
C LYS A 18 17.15 18.20 34.44
N PRO A 19 15.95 18.75 34.62
CA PRO A 19 14.80 17.94 35.00
C PRO A 19 14.58 16.88 33.92
N LYS A 20 14.69 15.61 34.28
CA LYS A 20 14.26 14.50 33.42
C LYS A 20 12.75 14.57 33.34
N ARG A 21 12.22 14.86 32.16
CA ARG A 21 10.80 14.69 31.87
C ARG A 21 10.59 13.22 31.55
N ASP A 22 9.92 12.50 32.44
CA ASP A 22 9.41 11.18 32.13
C ASP A 22 8.12 11.31 31.34
N LEU A 23 8.05 10.56 30.23
CA LEU A 23 6.87 10.47 29.38
C LEU A 23 5.85 9.57 30.10
N GLN A 24 4.87 10.17 30.76
CA GLN A 24 3.70 9.44 31.23
C GLN A 24 2.66 9.45 30.11
N TRP A 25 2.47 8.30 29.48
CA TRP A 25 1.31 8.08 28.65
C TRP A 25 0.10 8.03 29.58
N ALA A 26 -0.74 9.07 29.54
CA ALA A 26 -2.05 8.98 30.13
C ALA A 26 -2.74 7.76 29.50
N GLN A 27 -3.30 6.88 30.32
CA GLN A 27 -4.25 5.89 29.83
C GLN A 27 -5.44 6.65 29.28
N GLU A 28 -5.37 7.03 28.01
CA GLU A 28 -6.51 7.52 27.26
C GLU A 28 -7.53 6.38 27.25
N LEU A 29 -8.50 6.49 28.17
CA LEU A 29 -9.81 5.89 27.98
C LEU A 29 -10.17 6.15 26.53
N MET A 30 -10.38 5.08 25.75
CA MET A 30 -10.80 5.16 24.35
C MET A 30 -12.09 5.98 24.28
N ALA A 31 -11.96 7.29 24.16
CA ALA A 31 -13.07 8.17 23.88
C ALA A 31 -13.48 7.86 22.45
N SER A 32 -14.56 7.11 22.29
CA SER A 32 -15.16 6.93 20.99
C SER A 32 -15.66 8.30 20.54
N TRP A 33 -14.91 8.94 19.65
CA TRP A 33 -15.37 10.15 18.98
C TRP A 33 -16.45 9.73 17.98
N VAL A 34 -17.70 9.73 18.43
CA VAL A 34 -18.86 9.63 17.55
C VAL A 34 -19.03 11.00 16.91
N TYR A 35 -18.59 11.14 15.66
CA TYR A 35 -18.89 12.32 14.87
C TYR A 35 -20.38 12.29 14.49
N PRO A 36 -21.21 13.23 14.96
CA PRO A 36 -22.60 13.30 14.54
C PRO A 36 -22.60 13.74 13.07
N ALA A 37 -22.81 12.81 12.15
CA ALA A 37 -22.95 13.13 10.74
C ALA A 37 -24.11 14.12 10.57
N ARG A 38 -23.82 15.32 10.11
CA ARG A 38 -24.82 16.35 9.81
C ARG A 38 -25.31 16.17 8.38
N GLU A 39 -26.56 16.53 8.11
CA GLU A 39 -27.11 16.53 6.75
C GLU A 39 -26.31 17.45 5.79
N ASP A 40 -25.58 18.41 6.35
CA ASP A 40 -24.75 19.39 5.63
C ASP A 40 -23.26 19.02 5.58
N ASP A 41 -22.85 17.86 6.10
CA ASP A 41 -21.46 17.46 6.01
C ASP A 41 -21.07 17.28 4.54
N ILE A 42 -20.12 18.09 4.08
CA ILE A 42 -19.60 18.02 2.73
C ILE A 42 -18.89 16.66 2.58
N LEU A 43 -19.60 15.68 2.00
CA LEU A 43 -19.09 14.33 1.69
C LEU A 43 -17.93 14.34 0.69
N TRP A 44 -17.69 15.48 0.04
CA TRP A 44 -16.64 15.67 -0.94
C TRP A 44 -15.39 16.22 -0.26
N MET A 45 -14.31 15.45 -0.36
CA MET A 45 -12.97 15.90 0.06
C MET A 45 -12.62 17.21 -0.66
N ASP A 46 -12.09 18.18 0.09
CA ASP A 46 -11.56 19.40 -0.51
C ASP A 46 -10.43 19.04 -1.52
N PRO A 47 -10.31 19.74 -2.66
CA PRO A 47 -9.27 19.45 -3.64
C PRO A 47 -7.85 19.42 -3.04
N ASP A 48 -7.53 20.34 -2.12
CA ASP A 48 -6.20 20.41 -1.49
C ASP A 48 -5.99 19.24 -0.55
N GLU A 49 -7.01 18.88 0.25
CA GLU A 49 -6.98 17.66 1.08
C GLU A 49 -6.76 16.40 0.24
N PHE A 50 -7.42 16.32 -0.93
CA PHE A 50 -7.21 15.21 -1.85
C PHE A 50 -5.77 15.16 -2.39
N PHE A 51 -5.19 16.31 -2.72
CA PHE A 51 -3.79 16.38 -3.16
C PHE A 51 -2.82 15.93 -2.06
N ASP A 52 -3.03 16.38 -0.82
CA ASP A 52 -2.21 16.01 0.32
C ASP A 52 -2.35 14.54 0.66
N LEU A 53 -3.57 13.99 0.70
CA LEU A 53 -3.81 12.57 0.90
C LEU A 53 -3.14 11.74 -0.21
N LYS A 54 -3.20 12.21 -1.46
CA LYS A 54 -2.52 11.55 -2.59
C LYS A 54 -1.01 11.59 -2.45
N LYS A 55 -0.43 12.67 -1.92
CA LYS A 55 1.01 12.80 -1.65
C LYS A 55 1.43 11.89 -0.49
N ALA A 56 0.70 11.92 0.63
CA ALA A 56 0.92 11.08 1.81
C ALA A 56 0.90 9.59 1.44
N SER A 57 -0.12 9.15 0.70
CA SER A 57 -0.19 7.76 0.24
C SER A 57 0.96 7.38 -0.71
N ARG A 58 1.52 8.28 -1.53
CA ARG A 58 2.74 7.97 -2.30
C ARG A 58 3.96 7.74 -1.39
N LEU A 59 4.10 8.56 -0.34
CA LEU A 59 5.18 8.42 0.63
C LEU A 59 5.05 7.12 1.43
N PHE A 60 3.85 6.84 1.94
CA PHE A 60 3.53 5.59 2.63
C PHE A 60 3.87 4.38 1.74
N ALA A 61 3.39 4.36 0.49
CA ALA A 61 3.71 3.28 -0.43
C ALA A 61 5.21 3.11 -0.67
N LYS A 62 5.99 4.21 -0.70
CA LYS A 62 7.45 4.13 -0.81
C LYS A 62 8.06 3.47 0.43
N GLN A 63 7.65 3.86 1.63
CA GLN A 63 8.12 3.27 2.89
C GLN A 63 7.73 1.79 2.98
N TRP A 64 6.47 1.46 2.63
CA TRP A 64 5.96 0.10 2.63
C TRP A 64 6.74 -0.82 1.69
N ARG A 65 7.16 -0.29 0.52
CA ARG A 65 8.08 -0.98 -0.40
C ARG A 65 9.46 -1.20 0.19
N LEU A 66 10.04 -0.18 0.84
CA LEU A 66 11.36 -0.29 1.48
C LEU A 66 11.36 -1.31 2.60
N ASN A 67 10.29 -1.36 3.37
CA ASN A 67 10.09 -2.34 4.42
C ASN A 67 9.82 -3.73 3.83
N GLY A 68 9.55 -3.88 2.54
CA GLY A 68 9.39 -5.19 1.89
C GLY A 68 8.02 -5.83 2.10
N PHE A 69 7.00 -5.07 2.47
CA PHE A 69 5.63 -5.58 2.61
C PHE A 69 4.95 -5.88 1.25
N THR A 70 5.54 -5.42 0.14
CA THR A 70 5.05 -5.70 -1.23
C THR A 70 4.82 -7.16 -1.53
N VAL A 71 5.58 -8.05 -0.87
CA VAL A 71 5.47 -9.49 -1.04
C VAL A 71 4.09 -10.03 -0.66
N LEU A 72 3.36 -9.34 0.24
CA LEU A 72 2.01 -9.71 0.66
C LEU A 72 0.95 -9.45 -0.43
N LEU A 73 1.25 -8.55 -1.37
CA LEU A 73 0.35 -8.23 -2.47
C LEU A 73 0.83 -8.81 -3.79
N LYS A 74 1.99 -9.47 -3.83
CA LYS A 74 2.53 -10.02 -5.06
C LYS A 74 1.65 -11.19 -5.54
N ASP A 75 1.31 -11.19 -6.83
CA ASP A 75 0.53 -12.27 -7.46
C ASP A 75 -0.79 -12.56 -6.72
N THR A 76 -1.55 -11.52 -6.36
CA THR A 76 -2.87 -11.67 -5.69
C THR A 76 -4.05 -11.10 -6.48
N TYR A 77 -3.80 -10.34 -7.55
CA TYR A 77 -4.82 -9.64 -8.32
C TYR A 77 -5.29 -10.42 -9.56
N GLU A 78 -4.62 -10.33 -10.71
CA GLU A 78 -5.08 -10.97 -11.97
C GLU A 78 -4.81 -12.48 -12.01
N HIS A 79 -3.59 -12.88 -11.67
CA HIS A 79 -3.16 -14.28 -11.63
C HIS A 79 -2.77 -14.67 -10.20
N PRO A 80 -3.76 -14.92 -9.33
CA PRO A 80 -3.53 -15.18 -7.92
C PRO A 80 -2.79 -16.50 -7.69
N ARG A 81 -1.78 -16.48 -6.83
CA ARG A 81 -1.16 -17.69 -6.25
C ARG A 81 -2.18 -18.54 -5.50
N SER A 82 -1.91 -19.83 -5.34
CA SER A 82 -2.81 -20.79 -4.68
C SER A 82 -3.16 -20.40 -3.24
N ASP A 83 -2.23 -19.76 -2.54
CA ASP A 83 -2.38 -19.29 -1.17
C ASP A 83 -2.65 -17.77 -1.09
N ALA A 84 -3.12 -17.13 -2.17
CA ALA A 84 -3.36 -15.69 -2.21
C ALA A 84 -4.27 -15.22 -1.06
N GLN A 85 -5.31 -15.99 -0.70
CA GLN A 85 -6.19 -15.62 0.40
C GLN A 85 -5.46 -15.62 1.76
N ARG A 86 -4.56 -16.58 2.02
CA ARG A 86 -3.74 -16.60 3.25
C ARG A 86 -2.90 -15.34 3.37
N VAL A 87 -2.29 -14.93 2.26
CA VAL A 87 -1.44 -13.75 2.20
C VAL A 87 -2.25 -12.45 2.31
N LEU A 88 -3.45 -12.40 1.72
CA LEU A 88 -4.37 -11.26 1.86
C LEU A 88 -4.89 -11.14 3.29
N ASN A 89 -5.15 -12.25 3.98
CA ASN A 89 -5.51 -12.24 5.41
C ASN A 89 -4.37 -11.63 6.24
N ALA A 90 -3.12 -12.05 5.99
CA ALA A 90 -1.96 -11.47 6.65
C ALA A 90 -1.79 -9.96 6.35
N PHE A 91 -2.08 -9.53 5.12
CA PHE A 91 -2.04 -8.13 4.73
C PHE A 91 -3.02 -7.24 5.50
N VAL A 92 -4.27 -7.69 5.67
CA VAL A 92 -5.29 -6.89 6.39
C VAL A 92 -5.13 -6.94 7.90
N GLN A 93 -4.43 -7.94 8.43
CA GLN A 93 -4.11 -8.08 9.86
C GLN A 93 -2.94 -7.17 10.30
N LEU A 94 -2.26 -6.47 9.39
CA LEU A 94 -1.23 -5.49 9.75
C LEU A 94 -1.86 -4.27 10.43
N GLU A 95 -1.33 -3.87 11.58
CA GLU A 95 -1.88 -2.78 12.39
C GLU A 95 -1.00 -1.53 12.42
N GLY A 96 -1.54 -0.44 12.97
CA GLY A 96 -0.83 0.80 13.20
C GLY A 96 -0.21 1.40 11.93
N ASN A 97 1.09 1.68 11.99
CA ASN A 97 1.82 2.31 10.89
C ASN A 97 2.11 1.38 9.72
N ASP A 98 1.90 0.07 9.86
CA ASP A 98 2.10 -0.92 8.80
C ASP A 98 0.80 -1.29 8.07
N CYS A 99 -0.35 -0.84 8.60
CA CYS A 99 -1.67 -1.06 8.00
C CYS A 99 -1.71 -0.52 6.57
N GLY A 100 -1.72 -1.44 5.61
CA GLY A 100 -1.70 -1.14 4.19
C GLY A 100 -3.07 -1.01 3.55
N ARG A 101 -4.18 -1.02 4.29
CA ARG A 101 -5.53 -1.02 3.70
C ARG A 101 -5.75 0.23 2.83
N GLY A 102 -6.34 0.03 1.65
CA GLY A 102 -6.51 1.08 0.64
C GLY A 102 -5.24 1.42 -0.14
N MET A 103 -4.10 0.84 0.22
CA MET A 103 -2.81 1.06 -0.42
C MET A 103 -2.45 -0.02 -1.44
N GLU A 104 -3.34 -0.96 -1.75
CA GLU A 104 -3.05 -2.15 -2.56
C GLU A 104 -2.47 -1.78 -3.92
N ARG A 105 -3.05 -0.74 -4.55
CA ARG A 105 -2.62 -0.22 -5.85
C ARG A 105 -1.22 0.40 -5.82
N ARG A 106 -0.86 1.05 -4.72
CA ARG A 106 0.35 1.87 -4.62
C ARG A 106 1.50 1.09 -3.98
N GLY A 107 1.18 0.24 -3.02
CA GLY A 107 2.09 -0.66 -2.31
C GLY A 107 2.67 -1.72 -3.24
N SER A 108 1.88 -2.26 -4.17
CA SER A 108 2.36 -3.20 -5.20
C SER A 108 2.40 -2.53 -6.59
N LYS A 109 3.60 -2.43 -7.18
CA LYS A 109 3.78 -1.90 -8.54
C LYS A 109 3.01 -2.75 -9.57
N GLN A 110 3.10 -4.08 -9.44
CA GLN A 110 2.38 -5.04 -10.26
C GLN A 110 0.87 -4.78 -10.25
N HIS A 111 0.26 -4.69 -9.06
CA HIS A 111 -1.17 -4.36 -8.95
C HIS A 111 -1.50 -3.01 -9.60
N GLY A 112 -0.64 -2.00 -9.42
CA GLY A 112 -0.82 -0.70 -10.05
C GLY A 112 -0.88 -0.78 -11.57
N GLU A 113 0.00 -1.58 -12.17
CA GLU A 113 0.11 -1.80 -13.61
C GLU A 113 -1.07 -2.64 -14.14
N GLU A 114 -1.34 -3.80 -13.54
CA GLU A 114 -2.46 -4.69 -13.89
C GLU A 114 -3.80 -3.96 -13.83
N ARG A 115 -4.07 -3.23 -12.74
CA ARG A 115 -5.31 -2.43 -12.60
C ARG A 115 -5.41 -1.34 -13.66
N THR A 116 -4.31 -0.68 -13.98
CA THR A 116 -4.31 0.40 -14.99
C THR A 116 -4.56 -0.17 -16.39
N TYR A 117 -3.91 -1.29 -16.72
CA TYR A 117 -4.09 -2.00 -17.97
C TYR A 117 -5.53 -2.50 -18.13
N LEU A 118 -6.04 -3.24 -17.15
CA LEU A 118 -7.40 -3.80 -17.19
C LEU A 118 -8.48 -2.71 -17.22
N LYS A 119 -8.30 -1.61 -16.48
CA LYS A 119 -9.20 -0.45 -16.55
C LYS A 119 -9.26 0.12 -17.97
N LYS A 120 -8.11 0.35 -18.62
CA LYS A 120 -8.06 0.89 -19.98
C LYS A 120 -8.73 -0.07 -20.98
N ARG A 121 -8.42 -1.36 -20.86
CA ARG A 121 -9.01 -2.42 -21.69
C ARG A 121 -10.53 -2.48 -21.54
N ALA A 122 -11.06 -2.40 -20.32
CA ALA A 122 -12.50 -2.40 -20.07
C ALA A 122 -13.19 -1.18 -20.70
N ILE A 123 -12.64 0.03 -20.52
CA ILE A 123 -13.18 1.26 -21.12
C ILE A 123 -13.20 1.15 -22.65
N GLN A 124 -12.09 0.70 -23.25
CA GLN A 124 -12.01 0.55 -24.70
C GLN A 124 -13.00 -0.48 -25.23
N ALA A 125 -13.19 -1.61 -24.54
CA ALA A 125 -14.14 -2.64 -24.94
C ALA A 125 -15.58 -2.12 -24.93
N VAL A 126 -15.99 -1.44 -23.86
CA VAL A 126 -17.33 -0.84 -23.75
C VAL A 126 -17.56 0.20 -24.84
N LEU A 127 -16.62 1.12 -25.06
CA LEU A 127 -16.76 2.16 -26.10
C LEU A 127 -16.80 1.57 -27.51
N LEU A 128 -15.99 0.55 -27.79
CA LEU A 128 -16.00 -0.13 -29.09
C LEU A 128 -17.31 -0.87 -29.33
N HIS A 129 -17.83 -1.54 -28.30
CA HIS A 129 -19.09 -2.28 -28.37
C HIS A 129 -20.28 -1.33 -28.54
N GLN A 130 -20.31 -0.24 -27.76
CA GLN A 130 -21.30 0.83 -27.90
C GLN A 130 -21.33 1.37 -29.34
N ARG A 131 -20.16 1.67 -29.92
CA ARG A 131 -20.09 2.15 -31.31
C ARG A 131 -20.67 1.14 -32.30
N ARG A 132 -20.41 -0.16 -32.12
CA ARG A 132 -20.94 -1.21 -33.00
C ARG A 132 -22.46 -1.31 -32.92
N LEU A 133 -23.02 -1.27 -31.72
CA LEU A 133 -24.47 -1.34 -31.49
C LEU A 133 -25.19 -0.12 -32.06
N LEU A 134 -24.64 1.08 -31.86
CA LEU A 134 -25.20 2.30 -32.46
C LEU A 134 -25.19 2.26 -33.99
N VAL A 135 -24.14 1.71 -34.61
CA VAL A 135 -24.09 1.54 -36.08
C VAL A 135 -25.10 0.50 -36.57
N ARG A 136 -25.40 -0.52 -35.77
CA ARG A 136 -26.42 -1.54 -36.07
C ARG A 136 -27.86 -1.01 -35.90
N GLY A 137 -28.02 0.16 -35.27
CA GLY A 137 -29.34 0.69 -34.92
C GLY A 137 -30.01 -0.08 -33.78
N ALA A 138 -29.22 -0.63 -32.84
CA ALA A 138 -29.74 -1.22 -31.62
C ALA A 138 -30.59 -0.19 -30.84
N ASP A 139 -31.69 -0.64 -30.24
CA ASP A 139 -32.48 0.21 -29.37
C ASP A 139 -31.76 0.47 -28.03
N MET A 140 -32.35 1.35 -27.20
CA MET A 140 -31.70 1.74 -25.95
C MET A 140 -31.64 0.60 -24.94
N ASP A 141 -32.63 -0.29 -24.90
CA ASP A 141 -32.70 -1.37 -23.91
C ASP A 141 -31.66 -2.45 -24.24
N GLU A 142 -31.56 -2.87 -25.51
CA GLU A 142 -30.50 -3.77 -26.01
C GLU A 142 -29.11 -3.18 -25.77
N LEU A 143 -28.94 -1.86 -26.03
CA LEU A 143 -27.68 -1.18 -25.79
C LEU A 143 -27.26 -1.25 -24.31
N TRP A 144 -28.18 -1.00 -23.38
CA TRP A 144 -27.89 -1.03 -21.95
C TRP A 144 -27.53 -2.43 -21.47
N GLU A 145 -28.28 -3.44 -21.89
CA GLU A 145 -28.05 -4.84 -21.51
C GLU A 145 -26.68 -5.32 -22.00
N GLU A 146 -26.40 -5.18 -23.30
CA GLU A 146 -25.14 -5.65 -23.87
C GLU A 146 -23.92 -4.89 -23.33
N LEU A 147 -24.02 -3.57 -23.10
CA LEU A 147 -22.93 -2.83 -22.46
C LEU A 147 -22.72 -3.24 -21.00
N GLY A 148 -23.80 -3.59 -20.30
CA GLY A 148 -23.76 -4.17 -18.97
C GLY A 148 -22.95 -5.45 -18.94
N ASP A 149 -23.21 -6.37 -19.87
CA ASP A 149 -22.50 -7.64 -19.98
C ASP A 149 -21.03 -7.47 -20.30
N VAL A 150 -20.70 -6.64 -21.30
CA VAL A 150 -19.30 -6.32 -21.63
C VAL A 150 -18.58 -5.67 -20.44
N SER A 151 -19.22 -4.74 -19.75
CA SER A 151 -18.66 -4.12 -18.54
C SER A 151 -18.42 -5.16 -17.44
N ASN A 152 -19.38 -6.07 -17.23
CA ASN A 152 -19.29 -7.12 -16.22
C ASN A 152 -18.13 -8.09 -16.48
N ASP A 153 -17.96 -8.52 -17.73
CA ASP A 153 -16.90 -9.45 -18.12
C ASP A 153 -15.51 -8.84 -17.94
N TYR A 154 -15.32 -7.61 -18.41
CA TYR A 154 -14.02 -6.94 -18.35
C TYR A 154 -13.67 -6.42 -16.95
N THR A 155 -14.64 -6.31 -16.04
CA THR A 155 -14.41 -5.94 -14.63
C THR A 155 -14.39 -7.13 -13.66
N ARG A 156 -14.57 -8.36 -14.15
CA ARG A 156 -14.62 -9.60 -13.34
C ARG A 156 -13.44 -9.76 -12.40
N THR A 157 -12.21 -9.55 -12.88
CA THR A 157 -10.99 -9.66 -12.06
C THR A 157 -11.00 -8.70 -10.87
N ALA A 158 -11.41 -7.45 -11.09
CA ALA A 158 -11.51 -6.45 -10.03
C ALA A 158 -12.56 -6.84 -8.98
N LYS A 159 -13.72 -7.35 -9.42
CA LYS A 159 -14.79 -7.84 -8.53
C LYS A 159 -14.32 -9.04 -7.69
N ILE A 160 -13.60 -9.99 -8.28
CA ILE A 160 -13.04 -11.14 -7.57
C ILE A 160 -12.03 -10.69 -6.52
N PHE A 161 -11.11 -9.79 -6.87
CA PHE A 161 -10.15 -9.26 -5.92
C PHE A 161 -10.84 -8.52 -4.75
N ALA A 162 -11.81 -7.66 -5.05
CA ALA A 162 -12.58 -6.96 -4.02
C ALA A 162 -13.28 -7.93 -3.05
N ARG A 163 -13.86 -9.03 -3.55
CA ARG A 163 -14.44 -10.09 -2.71
C ARG A 163 -13.40 -10.77 -1.82
N ARG A 164 -12.17 -11.01 -2.30
CA ARG A 164 -11.10 -11.61 -1.49
C ARG A 164 -10.64 -10.69 -0.36
N ILE A 165 -10.52 -9.39 -0.64
CA ILE A 165 -10.22 -8.37 0.38
C ILE A 165 -11.35 -8.32 1.41
N ALA A 166 -12.62 -8.26 0.97
CA ALA A 166 -13.75 -8.25 1.89
C ALA A 166 -13.76 -9.49 2.81
N LYS A 167 -13.46 -10.67 2.28
CA LYS A 167 -13.32 -11.89 3.09
C LYS A 167 -12.12 -11.84 4.03
N ALA A 168 -11.03 -11.21 3.62
CA ALA A 168 -9.87 -11.01 4.48
C ALA A 168 -10.24 -10.06 5.63
N ASP A 169 -10.93 -8.96 5.34
CA ASP A 169 -11.41 -8.00 6.34
C ASP A 169 -12.38 -8.67 7.33
N GLU A 170 -13.33 -9.47 6.83
CA GLU A 170 -14.22 -10.29 7.66
C GLU A 170 -13.42 -11.22 8.59
N ASN A 171 -12.39 -11.90 8.06
CA ASN A 171 -11.52 -12.75 8.85
C ASN A 171 -10.74 -11.97 9.92
N ALA A 172 -10.21 -10.79 9.59
CA ALA A 172 -9.49 -9.95 10.55
C ALA A 172 -10.37 -9.46 11.70
N VAL A 173 -11.67 -9.23 11.44
CA VAL A 173 -12.64 -8.85 12.48
C VAL A 173 -13.00 -10.03 13.38
N HIS A 174 -13.22 -11.22 12.81
CA HIS A 174 -13.63 -12.40 13.58
C HIS A 174 -12.49 -13.12 14.28
N PHE A 175 -11.28 -13.07 13.71
CA PHE A 175 -10.09 -13.76 14.17
C PHE A 175 -8.88 -12.81 14.14
N PRO A 176 -8.85 -11.80 15.04
CA PRO A 176 -7.75 -10.85 15.09
C PRO A 176 -6.48 -11.54 15.59
N ASP A 177 -5.46 -11.59 14.72
CA ASP A 177 -4.12 -12.10 15.05
C ASP A 177 -3.07 -11.30 14.26
N PRO A 178 -2.60 -10.17 14.81
CA PRO A 178 -1.59 -9.33 14.15
C PRO A 178 -0.24 -10.04 14.00
N GLU A 179 0.13 -10.90 14.96
CA GLU A 179 1.40 -11.64 14.93
C GLU A 179 1.44 -12.63 13.77
N SER A 180 0.30 -13.27 13.45
CA SER A 180 0.14 -14.09 12.24
C SER A 180 0.47 -13.30 10.96
N GLY A 181 0.04 -12.04 10.87
CA GLY A 181 0.33 -11.17 9.72
C GLY A 181 1.83 -10.97 9.49
N TYR A 182 2.57 -10.65 10.55
CA TYR A 182 4.02 -10.48 10.49
C TYR A 182 4.75 -11.81 10.27
N SER A 183 4.28 -12.92 10.84
CA SER A 183 4.86 -14.25 10.63
C SER A 183 4.82 -14.68 9.17
N VAL A 184 3.66 -14.53 8.50
CA VAL A 184 3.52 -14.83 7.06
C VAL A 184 4.44 -13.94 6.22
N LEU A 185 4.58 -12.67 6.59
CA LEU A 185 5.48 -11.75 5.91
C LEU A 185 6.94 -12.20 6.01
N GLU A 186 7.40 -12.63 7.19
CA GLU A 186 8.75 -13.14 7.40
C GLU A 186 8.99 -14.44 6.62
N GLU A 187 8.03 -15.36 6.63
CA GLU A 187 8.06 -16.60 5.82
C GLU A 187 8.29 -16.29 4.34
N LEU A 188 7.52 -15.35 3.78
CA LEU A 188 7.62 -14.95 2.38
C LEU A 188 8.92 -14.22 2.06
N ARG A 189 9.46 -13.44 3.00
CA ARG A 189 10.78 -12.81 2.83
C ARG A 189 11.88 -13.86 2.78
N ALA A 190 11.85 -14.85 3.67
CA ALA A 190 12.81 -15.94 3.69
C ALA A 190 12.78 -16.76 2.39
N GLN A 191 11.58 -17.08 1.89
CA GLN A 191 11.41 -17.77 0.60
C GLN A 191 11.99 -16.97 -0.58
N ASN A 192 11.75 -15.66 -0.62
CA ASN A 192 12.29 -14.79 -1.67
C ASN A 192 13.82 -14.64 -1.61
N GLN A 193 14.43 -14.70 -0.41
CA GLN A 193 15.88 -14.67 -0.26
C GLN A 193 16.51 -15.99 -0.72
N ASN A 194 15.91 -17.13 -0.38
CA ASN A 194 16.39 -18.45 -0.79
C ASN A 194 16.28 -18.68 -2.32
N GLY A 195 15.33 -18.02 -2.98
CA GLY A 195 15.19 -18.04 -4.45
C GLY A 195 16.26 -17.22 -5.20
N ARG A 196 16.95 -16.30 -4.52
CA ARG A 196 18.11 -15.60 -5.08
C ARG A 196 19.35 -16.45 -4.87
N ARG A 197 19.59 -17.41 -5.77
CA ARG A 197 20.94 -18.00 -5.89
C ARG A 197 21.92 -16.84 -5.96
N PRO A 198 23.02 -16.83 -5.17
CA PRO A 198 24.04 -15.80 -5.31
C PRO A 198 24.42 -15.78 -6.79
N MET A 199 24.23 -14.64 -7.44
CA MET A 199 24.70 -14.48 -8.81
C MET A 199 26.20 -14.73 -8.75
N MET A 200 26.63 -15.92 -9.20
CA MET A 200 28.04 -16.17 -9.39
C MET A 200 28.50 -15.07 -10.35
N PRO A 201 29.51 -14.27 -9.96
CA PRO A 201 30.10 -13.31 -10.85
C PRO A 201 30.42 -14.04 -12.17
N PRO A 202 30.13 -13.44 -13.34
CA PRO A 202 30.47 -14.07 -14.60
C PRO A 202 31.94 -14.45 -14.53
N MET A 203 32.22 -15.76 -14.56
CA MET A 203 33.61 -16.24 -14.57
C MET A 203 34.26 -15.57 -15.78
N ARG A 204 35.26 -14.72 -15.51
CA ARG A 204 36.10 -14.16 -16.57
C ARG A 204 36.59 -15.36 -17.37
N ARG A 205 36.12 -15.53 -18.62
CA ARG A 205 36.72 -16.48 -19.56
C ARG A 205 38.20 -16.15 -19.57
N GLY A 206 39.01 -17.09 -19.08
CA GLY A 206 40.45 -16.97 -19.13
C GLY A 206 40.83 -16.60 -20.55
N SER A 207 41.53 -15.48 -20.69
CA SER A 207 42.25 -15.19 -21.92
C SER A 207 43.36 -16.24 -22.00
N GLU A 208 43.07 -17.36 -22.66
CA GLU A 208 44.09 -18.27 -23.14
C GLU A 208 44.95 -17.47 -24.11
N LYS A 209 46.04 -16.91 -23.58
CA LYS A 209 47.13 -16.39 -24.40
C LYS A 209 47.76 -17.62 -25.04
N GLY A 210 47.39 -17.87 -26.30
CA GLY A 210 48.11 -18.79 -27.17
C GLY A 210 49.58 -18.38 -27.19
N VAL A 211 50.42 -19.20 -26.56
CA VAL A 211 51.86 -19.16 -26.72
C VAL A 211 52.14 -19.81 -28.07
N ASN A 212 52.31 -19.00 -29.12
CA ASN A 212 52.94 -19.45 -30.35
C ASN A 212 54.41 -19.67 -30.04
N VAL A 213 54.81 -20.94 -29.96
CA VAL A 213 56.22 -21.35 -30.03
C VAL A 213 56.57 -21.49 -31.51
N ALA A 214 57.53 -20.69 -31.96
CA ALA A 214 58.21 -20.83 -33.24
C ALA A 214 59.45 -21.72 -33.07
#